data_AF-A0AAV2QRH1-F1
#
_entry.id   AF-A0AAV2QRH1-F1
#
_cell.length_a   1.000
_cell.length_b   1.000
_cell.length_c   1.000
_cell.angle_alpha   90.00
_cell.angle_beta   90.00
_cell.angle_gamma   90.00
#
_symmetry.space_group_name_H-M   'P 1'
#
loop_
_entity.id
_entity.type
_entity.pdbx_description
1 polymer ?
#
loop_
_entity_poly.entity_id
_entity_poly.type
_entity_poly.pdbx_seq_one_letter_code
_entity_poly.pdbx_strand_id
1 'polypeptide(L)'
;MHSLMKCTYVFNNFIHNLTLIKINSSKIRLISASSIKWSEDNISQDQKVSLKDKLKQGHEAFQVFVGLTDIKEAHERVTNLSKKSQGYSSVRRELYDKLEDIHNQRYYDYQKMVHTDIYSEEYSILRDKHFELKRQLRELRKEFRTCERNEREAFEQLFIYMRECNRKEGYLAEQSKYWSIIASVVSAILASVFTSLNNWWRFNELREMTEEVAHKEIKISSDDLNQIEIIVKEATENVLEKMVDKNSSLGISK
;
A
#
# COMPACT_ATOMS: atom_id res chain seq x y z
N MET A 1 -23.17 -8.43 -7.46
CA MET A 1 -23.97 -7.37 -6.79
C MET A 1 -23.83 -7.34 -5.27
N HIS A 2 -23.71 -8.48 -4.57
CA HIS A 2 -23.65 -8.51 -3.10
C HIS A 2 -22.38 -7.86 -2.48
N SER A 3 -21.24 -7.87 -3.20
CA SER A 3 -20.00 -7.19 -2.76
C SER A 3 -20.08 -5.66 -2.87
N LEU A 4 -20.76 -5.15 -3.91
CA LEU A 4 -20.98 -3.71 -4.09
C LEU A 4 -21.89 -3.13 -2.99
N MET A 5 -22.92 -3.84 -2.55
CA MET A 5 -23.77 -3.40 -1.43
C MET A 5 -22.99 -3.32 -0.10
N LYS A 6 -22.11 -4.28 0.17
CA LYS A 6 -21.25 -4.26 1.37
C LYS A 6 -20.25 -3.10 1.33
N CYS A 7 -19.67 -2.82 0.15
CA CYS A 7 -18.80 -1.67 -0.07
C CYS A 7 -19.54 -0.34 0.11
N THR A 8 -20.75 -0.20 -0.45
CA THR A 8 -21.56 1.01 -0.22
C THR A 8 -21.92 1.17 1.24
N TYR A 9 -22.15 0.10 2.00
CA TYR A 9 -22.46 0.19 3.43
C TYR A 9 -21.25 0.67 4.24
N VAL A 10 -20.06 0.11 4.02
CA VAL A 10 -18.82 0.54 4.70
C VAL A 10 -18.44 1.96 4.29
N PHE A 11 -18.56 2.29 3.01
CA PHE A 11 -18.27 3.63 2.51
C PHE A 11 -19.27 4.67 3.02
N ASN A 12 -20.56 4.34 3.05
CA ASN A 12 -21.58 5.22 3.59
C ASN A 12 -21.39 5.41 5.10
N ASN A 13 -20.98 4.37 5.85
CA ASN A 13 -20.65 4.47 7.26
C ASN A 13 -19.36 5.28 7.52
N PHE A 14 -18.39 5.23 6.59
CA PHE A 14 -17.19 6.07 6.63
C PHE A 14 -17.48 7.54 6.32
N ILE A 15 -18.33 7.82 5.32
CA ILE A 15 -18.84 9.16 5.01
C ILE A 15 -19.67 9.70 6.19
N HIS A 16 -20.51 8.86 6.82
CA HIS A 16 -21.27 9.24 8.01
C HIS A 16 -20.37 9.54 9.22
N ASN A 17 -19.26 8.81 9.39
CA ASN A 17 -18.27 9.14 10.42
C ASN A 17 -17.51 10.44 10.11
N LEU A 18 -17.20 10.71 8.84
CA LEU A 18 -16.60 11.98 8.42
C LEU A 18 -17.55 13.16 8.62
N THR A 19 -18.85 13.00 8.37
CA THR A 19 -19.84 14.05 8.66
C THR A 19 -20.04 14.24 10.17
N LEU A 20 -19.95 13.19 10.98
CA LEU A 20 -19.96 13.31 12.44
C LEU A 20 -18.72 14.04 12.97
N ILE A 21 -17.55 13.84 12.37
CA ILE A 21 -16.34 14.64 12.65
C ILE A 21 -16.58 16.13 12.30
N LYS A 22 -17.29 16.42 11.21
CA LYS A 22 -17.67 17.78 10.79
C LYS A 22 -18.70 18.44 11.73
N ILE A 23 -19.49 17.65 12.46
CA ILE A 23 -20.43 18.16 13.48
C ILE A 23 -19.70 18.41 14.81
N ASN A 24 -18.71 17.56 15.16
CA ASN A 24 -17.90 17.75 16.37
C ASN A 24 -16.82 18.85 16.24
N SER A 25 -16.48 19.28 15.02
CA SER A 25 -15.57 20.42 14.80
C SER A 25 -16.14 21.77 15.22
N SER A 26 -17.44 21.86 15.50
CA SER A 26 -18.07 23.05 16.11
C SER A 26 -17.62 23.29 17.58
N LYS A 27 -16.99 22.28 18.21
CA LYS A 27 -16.37 22.36 19.55
C LYS A 27 -14.86 22.57 19.55
N ILE A 28 -14.19 22.65 18.39
CA ILE A 28 -12.79 23.06 18.32
C ILE A 28 -12.77 24.60 18.28
N ARG A 29 -13.19 25.21 19.39
CA ARG A 29 -12.89 26.61 19.68
C ARG A 29 -11.54 26.66 20.38
N LEU A 30 -10.66 27.50 19.84
CA LEU A 30 -9.48 28.09 20.47
C LEU A 30 -8.30 27.12 20.66
N ILE A 31 -7.55 26.92 19.58
CA ILE A 31 -6.09 26.95 19.70
C ILE A 31 -5.66 28.16 18.86
N SER A 32 -5.11 29.15 19.57
CA SER A 32 -4.74 30.46 19.04
C SER A 32 -3.77 30.36 17.87
N ALA A 33 -4.02 31.21 16.89
CA ALA A 33 -3.08 31.55 15.84
C ALA A 33 -1.81 32.16 16.45
N SER A 34 -0.71 31.44 16.28
CA SER A 34 0.58 32.00 15.93
C SER A 34 1.55 30.82 15.81
N SER A 35 2.16 30.71 14.64
CA SER A 35 3.24 29.77 14.31
C SER A 35 2.90 28.28 14.19
N ILE A 36 2.29 27.89 13.06
CA ILE A 36 2.51 26.56 12.48
C ILE A 36 3.69 26.69 11.50
N LYS A 37 4.91 26.63 12.04
CA LYS A 37 6.01 26.00 11.30
C LYS A 37 5.59 24.54 11.09
N TRP A 38 5.85 23.96 9.92
CA TRP A 38 5.77 22.51 9.73
C TRP A 38 6.75 21.85 10.73
N SER A 39 6.23 21.55 11.92
CA SER A 39 6.94 20.87 13.00
C SER A 39 6.68 19.38 12.82
N GLU A 40 7.60 18.70 12.15
CA GLU A 40 7.60 17.24 11.97
C GLU A 40 7.68 16.44 13.29
N ASP A 41 7.94 17.09 14.44
CA ASP A 41 8.40 16.38 15.63
C ASP A 41 7.40 16.17 16.78
N ASN A 42 6.20 16.77 16.75
CA ASN A 42 5.28 16.72 17.92
C ASN A 42 3.89 16.14 17.65
N ILE A 43 3.77 15.14 16.78
CA ILE A 43 2.65 14.19 16.89
C ILE A 43 3.08 13.21 17.98
N SER A 44 2.52 13.35 19.19
CA SER A 44 2.81 12.54 20.37
C SER A 44 2.98 11.07 20.01
N GLN A 45 4.10 10.46 20.43
CA GLN A 45 4.46 9.06 20.12
C GLN A 45 3.30 8.10 20.40
N ASP A 46 2.50 8.35 21.44
CA ASP A 46 1.29 7.59 21.79
C ASP A 46 0.19 7.61 20.71
N GLN A 47 -0.05 8.76 20.07
CA GLN A 47 -0.97 8.87 18.93
C GLN A 47 -0.40 8.24 17.65
N LYS A 48 0.92 8.31 17.42
CA LYS A 48 1.55 7.63 16.28
C LYS A 48 1.45 6.11 16.39
N VAL A 49 1.58 5.54 17.60
CA VAL A 49 1.43 4.10 17.85
C VAL A 49 -0.02 3.68 17.61
N SER A 50 -1.00 4.39 18.19
CA SER A 50 -2.43 4.10 17.97
C SER A 50 -2.84 4.19 16.48
N LEU A 51 -2.28 5.14 15.72
CA LEU A 51 -2.53 5.27 14.28
C LEU A 51 -1.87 4.16 13.47
N LYS A 52 -0.63 3.78 13.79
CA LYS A 52 0.07 2.66 13.11
C LYS A 52 -0.66 1.35 13.33
N ASP A 53 -1.15 1.10 14.55
CA ASP A 53 -1.86 -0.13 14.88
C ASP A 53 -3.22 -0.18 14.17
N LYS A 54 -3.96 0.95 14.13
CA LYS A 54 -5.21 1.06 13.36
C LYS A 54 -4.99 0.95 11.85
N LEU A 55 -3.89 1.49 11.33
CA LEU A 55 -3.50 1.34 9.92
C LEU A 55 -3.10 -0.09 9.60
N LYS A 56 -2.37 -0.76 10.49
CA LYS A 56 -2.01 -2.17 10.33
C LYS A 56 -3.25 -3.06 10.37
N GLN A 57 -4.16 -2.83 11.31
CA GLN A 57 -5.44 -3.54 11.39
C GLN A 57 -6.34 -3.26 10.18
N GLY A 58 -6.36 -2.01 9.69
CA GLY A 58 -7.05 -1.65 8.45
C GLY A 58 -6.40 -2.27 7.21
N HIS A 59 -5.08 -2.39 7.19
CA HIS A 59 -4.33 -3.06 6.13
C HIS A 59 -4.55 -4.58 6.14
N GLU A 60 -4.58 -5.21 7.30
CA GLU A 60 -4.91 -6.64 7.47
C GLU A 60 -6.37 -6.91 7.05
N ALA A 61 -7.31 -6.07 7.49
CA ALA A 61 -8.71 -6.15 7.06
C ALA A 61 -8.85 -5.93 5.55
N PHE A 62 -8.05 -5.05 4.95
CA PHE A 62 -7.99 -4.84 3.50
C PHE A 62 -7.40 -6.06 2.78
N GLN A 63 -6.33 -6.67 3.29
CA GLN A 63 -5.75 -7.88 2.69
C GLN A 63 -6.75 -9.04 2.68
N VAL A 64 -7.49 -9.23 3.78
CA VAL A 64 -8.56 -10.24 3.89
C VAL A 64 -9.72 -9.90 2.94
N PHE A 65 -10.10 -8.62 2.85
CA PHE A 65 -11.22 -8.20 2.00
C PHE A 65 -10.90 -8.27 0.51
N VAL A 66 -9.66 -8.00 0.10
CA VAL A 66 -9.22 -8.12 -1.29
C VAL A 66 -8.93 -9.59 -1.66
N GLY A 67 -8.77 -10.49 -0.68
CA GLY A 67 -8.46 -11.91 -0.91
C GLY A 67 -7.02 -12.14 -1.39
N LEU A 68 -6.12 -11.17 -1.16
CA LEU A 68 -4.71 -11.27 -1.58
C LEU A 68 -3.98 -12.42 -0.86
N THR A 69 -4.38 -12.71 0.38
CA THR A 69 -3.80 -13.79 1.20
C THR A 69 -4.14 -15.16 0.61
N ASP A 70 -5.37 -15.36 0.16
CA ASP A 70 -5.84 -16.62 -0.44
C ASP A 70 -5.11 -16.92 -1.76
N ILE A 71 -4.84 -15.89 -2.57
CA ILE A 71 -4.05 -16.02 -3.80
C ILE A 71 -2.60 -16.41 -3.47
N LYS A 72 -1.99 -15.75 -2.48
CA LYS A 72 -0.61 -16.05 -2.06
C LYS A 72 -0.48 -17.49 -1.57
N GLU A 73 -1.42 -17.96 -0.75
CA GLU A 73 -1.45 -19.33 -0.28
C GLU A 73 -1.65 -20.32 -1.44
N ALA A 74 -2.53 -20.00 -2.39
CA ALA A 74 -2.73 -20.82 -3.59
C ALA A 74 -1.45 -20.93 -4.44
N HIS A 75 -0.75 -19.81 -4.68
CA HIS A 75 0.53 -19.81 -5.39
C HIS A 75 1.63 -20.57 -4.65
N GLU A 76 1.67 -20.49 -3.32
CA GLU A 76 2.61 -21.28 -2.52
C GLU A 76 2.35 -22.78 -2.69
N ARG A 77 1.09 -23.21 -2.65
CA ARG A 77 0.70 -24.60 -2.91
C ARG A 77 1.07 -25.05 -4.33
N VAL A 78 0.83 -24.22 -5.34
CA VAL A 78 1.25 -24.50 -6.73
C VAL A 78 2.77 -24.62 -6.82
N THR A 79 3.52 -23.75 -6.13
CA THR A 79 4.99 -23.79 -6.10
C THR A 79 5.51 -25.08 -5.48
N ASN A 80 4.89 -25.53 -4.39
CA ASN A 80 5.25 -26.78 -3.73
C ASN A 80 4.95 -28.01 -4.60
N LEU A 81 3.81 -28.02 -5.30
CA LEU A 81 3.47 -29.07 -6.26
C LEU A 81 4.40 -29.06 -7.49
N SER A 82 4.76 -27.87 -7.97
CA SER A 82 5.72 -27.70 -9.07
C SER A 82 7.08 -28.31 -8.71
N LYS A 83 7.59 -28.02 -7.51
CA LYS A 83 8.84 -28.62 -7.00
C LYS A 83 8.75 -30.15 -6.94
N LYS A 84 7.63 -30.71 -6.47
CA LYS A 84 7.40 -32.17 -6.45
C LYS A 84 7.41 -32.76 -7.86
N SER A 85 6.67 -32.15 -8.80
CA SER A 85 6.63 -32.59 -10.20
C SER A 85 8.02 -32.51 -10.84
N GLN A 86 8.78 -31.45 -10.58
CA GLN A 86 10.15 -31.30 -11.08
C GLN A 86 11.09 -32.39 -10.54
N GLY A 87 10.94 -32.78 -9.27
CA GLY A 87 11.70 -33.88 -8.69
C GLY A 87 11.42 -35.22 -9.37
N TYR A 88 10.16 -35.50 -9.73
CA TYR A 88 9.85 -36.70 -10.52
C TYR A 88 10.42 -36.64 -11.93
N SER A 89 10.37 -35.47 -12.58
CA SER A 89 10.96 -35.28 -13.91
C SER A 89 12.48 -35.43 -13.92
N SER A 90 13.20 -35.02 -12.87
CA SER A 90 14.65 -35.25 -12.78
C SER A 90 14.98 -36.73 -12.62
N VAL A 91 14.26 -37.44 -11.75
CA VAL A 91 14.43 -38.88 -11.56
C VAL A 91 14.11 -39.65 -12.84
N ARG A 92 13.06 -39.27 -13.58
CA ARG A 92 12.75 -39.88 -14.88
C ARG A 92 13.89 -39.71 -15.87
N ARG A 93 14.52 -38.52 -15.95
CA ARG A 93 15.67 -38.27 -16.84
C ARG A 93 16.84 -39.17 -16.47
N GLU A 94 17.19 -39.26 -15.18
CA GLU A 94 18.27 -40.15 -14.73
C GLU A 94 17.99 -41.63 -15.05
N LEU A 95 16.75 -42.09 -14.87
CA LEU A 95 16.36 -43.45 -15.22
C LEU A 95 16.36 -43.69 -16.74
N TYR A 96 16.00 -42.69 -17.52
CA TYR A 96 16.05 -42.74 -18.98
C TYR A 96 17.49 -42.86 -19.47
N ASP A 97 18.41 -42.05 -18.94
CA ASP A 97 19.83 -42.09 -19.30
C ASP A 97 20.42 -43.48 -18.97
N LYS A 98 20.15 -44.01 -17.78
CA LYS A 98 20.56 -45.38 -17.40
C LYS A 98 19.96 -46.45 -18.31
N LEU A 99 18.71 -46.27 -18.75
CA LEU A 99 18.03 -47.19 -19.63
C LEU A 99 18.69 -47.20 -21.02
N GLU A 100 19.06 -46.03 -21.52
CA GLU A 100 19.76 -45.85 -22.78
C GLU A 100 21.17 -46.44 -22.74
N ASP A 101 21.92 -46.21 -21.65
CA ASP A 101 23.25 -46.80 -21.44
C ASP A 101 23.22 -48.33 -21.48
N ILE A 102 22.32 -48.96 -20.71
CA ILE A 102 22.16 -50.42 -20.69
C ILE A 102 21.68 -50.93 -22.05
N HIS A 103 20.80 -50.18 -22.73
CA HIS A 103 20.33 -50.54 -24.06
C HIS A 103 21.49 -50.55 -25.07
N ASN A 104 22.36 -49.55 -25.04
CA ASN A 104 23.53 -49.42 -25.89
C ASN A 104 24.57 -50.50 -25.60
N GLN A 105 24.85 -50.78 -24.32
CA GLN A 105 25.73 -51.88 -23.91
C GLN A 105 25.21 -53.23 -24.40
N ARG A 106 23.91 -53.50 -24.21
CA ARG A 106 23.28 -54.73 -24.69
C ARG A 106 23.33 -54.86 -26.21
N TYR A 107 23.15 -53.76 -26.94
CA TYR A 107 23.24 -53.75 -28.40
C TYR A 107 24.68 -54.05 -28.87
N TYR A 108 25.67 -53.43 -28.23
CA TYR A 108 27.08 -53.70 -28.50
C TYR A 108 27.46 -55.17 -28.23
N ASP A 109 27.07 -55.71 -27.07
CA ASP A 109 27.33 -57.12 -26.73
C ASP A 109 26.64 -58.07 -27.69
N TYR A 110 25.40 -57.76 -28.11
CA TYR A 110 24.68 -58.54 -29.12
C TYR A 110 25.40 -58.52 -30.47
N GLN A 111 25.87 -57.36 -30.94
CA GLN A 111 26.64 -57.27 -32.17
C GLN A 111 27.93 -58.09 -32.09
N LYS A 112 28.67 -58.02 -30.98
CA LYS A 112 29.89 -58.82 -30.78
C LYS A 112 29.58 -60.31 -30.78
N MET A 113 28.49 -60.73 -30.13
CA MET A 113 28.05 -62.12 -30.07
C MET A 113 27.70 -62.68 -31.46
N VAL A 114 27.09 -61.89 -32.34
CA VAL A 114 26.74 -62.30 -33.72
C VAL A 114 27.98 -62.59 -34.59
N HIS A 115 29.09 -61.90 -34.34
CA HIS A 115 30.34 -62.09 -35.10
C HIS A 115 31.26 -63.16 -34.50
N THR A 116 30.90 -63.73 -33.34
CA THR A 116 31.71 -64.70 -32.61
C THR A 116 31.24 -66.13 -32.92
N ASP A 117 32.17 -67.08 -33.03
CA ASP A 117 31.83 -68.49 -33.25
C ASP A 117 31.00 -69.08 -32.10
N ILE A 118 29.91 -69.76 -32.45
CA ILE A 118 28.90 -70.28 -31.50
C ILE A 118 29.50 -71.27 -30.49
N TYR A 119 30.54 -72.01 -30.87
CA TYR A 119 31.17 -73.04 -30.04
C TYR A 119 32.34 -72.52 -29.21
N SER A 120 32.67 -71.23 -29.32
CA SER A 120 33.74 -70.62 -28.52
C SER A 120 33.30 -70.38 -27.08
N GLU A 121 34.25 -70.45 -26.14
CA GLU A 121 34.03 -70.05 -24.75
C GLU A 121 33.62 -68.57 -24.64
N GLU A 122 34.18 -67.72 -25.51
CA GLU A 122 33.83 -66.30 -25.61
C GLU A 122 32.33 -66.09 -25.89
N TYR A 123 31.74 -66.87 -26.81
CA TYR A 123 30.30 -66.78 -27.10
C TYR A 123 29.44 -67.07 -25.86
N SER A 124 29.80 -68.08 -25.05
CA SER A 124 29.05 -68.40 -23.82
C SER A 124 29.08 -67.24 -22.83
N ILE A 125 30.24 -66.63 -22.62
CA ILE A 125 30.41 -65.47 -21.73
C ILE A 125 29.56 -64.28 -22.21
N LEU A 126 29.58 -63.98 -23.51
CA LEU A 126 28.77 -62.91 -24.09
C LEU A 126 27.28 -63.18 -23.96
N ARG A 127 26.86 -64.44 -24.14
CA ARG A 127 25.46 -64.86 -24.00
C ARG A 127 24.95 -64.65 -22.58
N ASP A 128 25.73 -65.04 -21.57
CA ASP A 128 25.38 -64.86 -20.16
C ASP A 128 25.29 -63.37 -19.81
N LYS A 129 26.28 -62.57 -20.25
CA LYS A 129 26.27 -61.11 -20.09
C LYS A 129 25.04 -60.47 -20.74
N HIS A 130 24.66 -60.88 -21.96
CA HIS A 130 23.46 -60.37 -22.63
C HIS A 130 22.17 -60.73 -21.88
N PHE A 131 22.06 -61.94 -21.31
CA PHE A 131 20.91 -62.31 -20.49
C PHE A 131 20.82 -61.51 -19.19
N GLU A 132 21.96 -61.23 -18.56
CA GLU A 132 22.04 -60.39 -17.37
C GLU A 132 21.62 -58.94 -17.69
N LEU A 133 22.17 -58.33 -18.74
CA LEU A 133 21.74 -57.00 -19.20
C LEU A 133 20.25 -56.96 -19.57
N LYS A 134 19.72 -58.03 -20.17
CA LYS A 134 18.28 -58.16 -20.47
C LYS A 134 17.43 -58.25 -19.20
N ARG A 135 17.93 -58.86 -18.13
CA ARG A 135 17.27 -58.88 -16.82
C ARG A 135 17.26 -57.48 -16.22
N GLN A 136 18.42 -56.82 -16.14
CA GLN A 136 18.56 -55.46 -15.62
C GLN A 136 17.66 -54.47 -16.39
N LEU A 137 17.62 -54.55 -17.72
CA LEU A 137 16.75 -53.72 -18.55
C LEU A 137 15.26 -53.93 -18.24
N ARG A 138 14.84 -55.16 -17.92
CA ARG A 138 13.44 -55.44 -17.54
C ARG A 138 13.11 -54.84 -16.17
N GLU A 139 14.04 -54.92 -15.22
CA GLU A 139 13.88 -54.34 -13.88
C GLU A 139 13.83 -52.81 -13.97
N LEU A 140 14.80 -52.19 -14.65
CA LEU A 140 14.86 -50.74 -14.84
C LEU A 140 13.65 -50.19 -15.60
N ARG A 141 13.12 -50.92 -16.59
CA ARG A 141 11.90 -50.54 -17.31
C ARG A 141 10.64 -50.60 -16.42
N LYS A 142 10.60 -51.48 -15.42
CA LYS A 142 9.49 -51.49 -14.44
C LYS A 142 9.57 -50.27 -13.52
N GLU A 143 10.77 -49.94 -13.07
CA GLU A 143 11.04 -48.75 -12.24
C GLU A 143 10.70 -47.47 -13.00
N PHE A 144 11.18 -47.34 -14.24
CA PHE A 144 10.87 -46.22 -15.13
C PHE A 144 9.36 -46.02 -15.31
N ARG A 145 8.60 -47.09 -15.59
CA ARG A 145 7.13 -47.00 -15.71
C ARG A 145 6.44 -46.58 -14.42
N THR A 146 6.97 -47.00 -13.27
CA THR A 146 6.44 -46.59 -11.97
C THR A 146 6.72 -45.11 -11.74
N CYS A 147 7.92 -44.64 -12.08
CA CYS A 147 8.31 -43.23 -12.02
C CYS A 147 7.44 -42.37 -12.97
N GLU A 148 7.23 -42.79 -14.22
CA GLU A 148 6.37 -42.08 -15.18
C GLU A 148 4.93 -41.95 -14.68
N ARG A 149 4.39 -43.01 -14.05
CA ARG A 149 3.06 -42.96 -13.47
C ARG A 149 2.98 -41.93 -12.34
N ASN A 150 3.96 -41.94 -11.44
CA ASN A 150 4.03 -40.99 -10.34
C ASN A 150 4.23 -39.54 -10.83
N GLU A 151 5.06 -39.32 -11.85
CA GLU A 151 5.24 -38.01 -12.49
C GLU A 151 3.92 -37.53 -13.10
N ARG A 152 3.23 -38.40 -13.84
CA ARG A 152 1.95 -38.06 -14.47
C ARG A 152 0.88 -37.70 -13.43
N GLU A 153 0.78 -38.46 -12.34
CA GLU A 153 -0.15 -38.18 -11.25
C GLU A 153 0.19 -36.85 -10.55
N ALA A 154 1.48 -36.58 -10.29
CA ALA A 154 1.93 -35.32 -9.70
C ALA A 154 1.68 -34.12 -10.62
N PHE A 155 1.91 -34.28 -11.93
CA PHE A 155 1.65 -33.28 -12.94
C PHE A 155 0.15 -33.03 -13.07
N GLU A 156 -0.69 -34.06 -13.14
CA GLU A 156 -2.14 -33.91 -13.21
C GLU A 156 -2.67 -33.11 -12.01
N GLN A 157 -2.22 -33.42 -10.80
CA GLN A 157 -2.54 -32.64 -9.60
C GLN A 157 -2.10 -31.18 -9.77
N LEU A 158 -0.84 -30.93 -10.13
CA LEU A 158 -0.34 -29.58 -10.38
C LEU A 158 -1.22 -28.81 -11.37
N PHE A 159 -1.62 -29.42 -12.48
CA PHE A 159 -2.42 -28.77 -13.51
C PHE A 159 -3.84 -28.45 -13.05
N ILE A 160 -4.46 -29.34 -12.28
CA ILE A 160 -5.76 -29.09 -11.67
C ILE A 160 -5.69 -27.88 -10.73
N TYR A 161 -4.70 -27.87 -9.83
CA TYR A 161 -4.51 -26.77 -8.88
C TYR A 161 -4.13 -25.46 -9.56
N MET A 162 -3.25 -25.51 -10.57
CA MET A 162 -2.85 -24.33 -11.35
C MET A 162 -4.03 -23.72 -12.11
N ARG A 163 -4.86 -24.56 -12.74
CA ARG A 163 -6.07 -24.08 -13.44
C ARG A 163 -7.05 -23.44 -12.46
N GLU A 164 -7.23 -24.03 -11.28
CA GLU A 164 -8.08 -23.47 -10.25
C GLU A 164 -7.54 -22.14 -9.71
N CYS A 165 -6.23 -22.01 -9.56
CA CYS A 165 -5.56 -20.75 -9.19
C CYS A 165 -5.82 -19.66 -10.23
N ASN A 166 -5.56 -19.94 -11.50
CA ASN A 166 -5.81 -19.00 -12.60
C ASN A 166 -7.28 -18.60 -12.70
N ARG A 167 -8.21 -19.52 -12.44
CA ARG A 167 -9.65 -19.22 -12.44
C ARG A 167 -10.01 -18.24 -11.32
N LYS A 168 -9.44 -18.40 -10.13
CA LYS A 168 -9.60 -17.49 -8.99
C LYS A 168 -8.96 -16.13 -9.26
N GLU A 169 -7.76 -16.11 -9.86
CA GLU A 169 -7.09 -14.88 -10.27
C GLU A 169 -7.90 -14.11 -11.31
N GLY A 170 -8.49 -14.79 -12.29
CA GLY A 170 -9.37 -14.16 -13.27
C GLY A 170 -10.56 -13.46 -12.61
N TYR A 171 -11.21 -14.11 -11.65
CA TYR A 171 -12.30 -13.51 -10.88
C TYR A 171 -11.85 -12.26 -10.10
N LEU A 172 -10.65 -12.29 -9.52
CA LEU A 172 -10.10 -11.16 -8.76
C LEU A 172 -9.61 -10.02 -9.66
N ALA A 173 -9.14 -10.34 -10.88
CA ALA A 173 -8.82 -9.34 -11.91
C ALA A 173 -10.07 -8.62 -12.43
N GLU A 174 -11.24 -9.26 -12.40
CA GLU A 174 -12.50 -8.56 -12.64
C GLU A 174 -12.86 -7.63 -11.48
N GLN A 175 -12.61 -8.05 -10.23
CA GLN A 175 -12.86 -7.22 -9.06
C GLN A 175 -11.93 -6.02 -8.95
N SER A 176 -10.65 -6.13 -9.34
CA SER A 176 -9.67 -5.02 -9.33
C SER A 176 -10.09 -3.83 -10.21
N LYS A 177 -10.90 -4.06 -11.24
CA LYS A 177 -11.51 -2.98 -12.04
C LYS A 177 -12.39 -2.07 -11.19
N TYR A 178 -13.19 -2.64 -10.30
CA TYR A 178 -14.06 -1.88 -9.39
C TYR A 178 -13.26 -1.17 -8.31
N TRP A 179 -12.14 -1.75 -7.87
CA TRP A 179 -11.22 -1.11 -6.94
C TRP A 179 -10.63 0.19 -7.48
N SER A 180 -10.23 0.22 -8.76
CA SER A 180 -9.72 1.43 -9.42
C SER A 180 -10.77 2.55 -9.45
N ILE A 181 -12.03 2.20 -9.77
CA ILE A 181 -13.15 3.16 -9.78
C ILE A 181 -13.39 3.73 -8.38
N ILE A 182 -13.43 2.88 -7.36
CA ILE A 182 -13.61 3.33 -5.97
C ILE A 182 -12.46 4.24 -5.56
N ALA A 183 -11.21 3.87 -5.85
CA ALA A 183 -10.04 4.67 -5.53
C ALA A 183 -10.10 6.08 -6.15
N SER A 184 -10.59 6.20 -7.38
CA SER A 184 -10.80 7.49 -8.03
C SER A 184 -11.85 8.35 -7.30
N VAL A 185 -12.93 7.75 -6.81
CA VAL A 185 -13.97 8.49 -6.09
C VAL A 185 -13.47 8.92 -4.71
N VAL A 186 -12.79 8.02 -3.99
CA VAL A 186 -12.22 8.32 -2.67
C VAL A 186 -11.16 9.42 -2.76
N SER A 187 -10.29 9.36 -3.76
CA SER A 187 -9.23 10.37 -3.95
C SER A 187 -9.80 11.75 -4.29
N ALA A 188 -10.88 11.82 -5.09
CA ALA A 188 -11.56 13.08 -5.38
C ALA A 188 -12.21 13.70 -4.13
N ILE A 189 -12.85 12.88 -3.28
CA ILE A 189 -13.44 13.36 -2.02
C ILE A 189 -12.34 13.85 -1.07
N LEU A 190 -11.26 13.08 -0.92
CA LEU A 190 -10.10 13.48 -0.11
C LEU A 190 -9.47 14.77 -0.62
N ALA A 191 -9.30 14.93 -1.93
CA ALA A 191 -8.77 16.15 -2.53
C ALA A 191 -9.66 17.37 -2.25
N SER A 192 -10.99 17.19 -2.31
CA SER A 192 -11.95 18.23 -1.96
C SER A 192 -11.86 18.64 -0.49
N VAL A 193 -11.80 17.67 0.44
CA VAL A 193 -11.63 17.95 1.87
C VAL A 193 -10.30 18.63 2.16
N PHE A 194 -9.21 18.15 1.55
CA PHE A 194 -7.87 18.72 1.70
C PHE A 194 -7.83 20.18 1.26
N THR A 195 -8.42 20.48 0.09
CA THR A 195 -8.52 21.85 -0.43
C THR A 195 -9.40 22.73 0.48
N SER A 196 -10.49 22.16 1.01
CA SER A 196 -11.40 22.88 1.90
C SER A 196 -10.75 23.22 3.24
N LEU A 197 -9.93 22.35 3.80
CA LEU A 197 -9.14 22.63 5.01
C LEU A 197 -8.12 23.72 4.78
N ASN A 198 -7.39 23.65 3.66
CA ASN A 198 -6.40 24.67 3.29
C ASN A 198 -7.04 26.06 3.13
N ASN A 199 -8.23 26.11 2.54
CA ASN A 199 -8.96 27.37 2.36
C ASN A 199 -9.48 27.94 3.68
N TRP A 200 -9.86 27.10 4.64
CA TRP A 200 -10.26 27.54 5.99
C TRP A 200 -9.08 28.12 6.78
N TRP A 201 -7.90 27.49 6.71
CA TRP A 201 -6.69 28.04 7.34
C TRP A 201 -6.31 29.39 6.78
N ARG A 202 -6.35 29.55 5.45
CA ARG A 202 -6.07 30.84 4.78
C ARG A 202 -7.08 31.93 5.18
N PHE A 203 -8.35 31.59 5.36
CA PHE A 203 -9.37 32.54 5.81
C PHE A 203 -9.18 33.00 7.26
N ASN A 204 -8.66 32.15 8.14
CA ASN A 204 -8.36 32.56 9.51
C ASN A 204 -7.18 33.55 9.54
N GLU A 205 -6.17 33.36 8.70
CA GLU A 205 -5.03 34.29 8.60
C GLU A 205 -5.44 35.64 8.00
N LEU A 206 -6.34 35.65 7.01
CA LEU A 206 -6.91 36.89 6.49
C LEU A 206 -7.79 37.62 7.52
N ARG A 207 -8.52 36.88 8.37
CA ARG A 207 -9.34 37.48 9.44
C ARG A 207 -8.47 38.13 10.50
N GLU A 208 -7.37 37.50 10.88
CA GLU A 208 -6.38 38.05 11.81
C GLU A 208 -5.78 39.34 11.26
N MET A 209 -5.37 39.36 9.98
CA MET A 209 -4.89 40.58 9.33
C MET A 209 -5.95 41.69 9.24
N THR A 210 -7.22 41.36 9.00
CA THR A 210 -8.29 42.39 8.98
C THR A 210 -8.63 42.92 10.37
N GLU A 211 -8.56 42.11 11.42
CA GLU A 211 -8.74 42.57 12.80
C GLU A 211 -7.58 43.47 13.24
N GLU A 212 -6.34 43.16 12.82
CA GLU A 212 -5.18 44.03 13.04
C GLU A 212 -5.31 45.37 12.31
N VAL A 213 -5.79 45.39 11.07
CA VAL A 213 -6.02 46.63 10.30
C VAL A 213 -7.15 47.46 10.92
N ALA A 214 -8.27 46.83 11.30
CA ALA A 214 -9.38 47.53 11.96
C ALA A 214 -8.98 48.12 13.32
N HIS A 215 -8.18 47.39 14.12
CA HIS A 215 -7.64 47.92 15.37
C HIS A 215 -6.62 49.05 15.15
N LYS A 216 -5.90 49.04 14.04
CA LYS A 216 -4.94 50.10 13.69
C LYS A 216 -5.68 51.37 13.26
N GLU A 217 -6.74 51.28 12.46
CA GLU A 217 -7.57 52.44 12.07
C GLU A 217 -8.26 53.10 13.26
N ILE A 218 -8.78 52.31 14.23
CA ILE A 218 -9.41 52.86 15.45
C ILE A 218 -8.39 53.57 16.35
N LYS A 219 -7.16 53.04 16.48
CA LYS A 219 -6.08 53.68 17.24
C LYS A 219 -5.59 54.98 16.59
N ILE A 220 -5.47 55.01 15.26
CA ILE A 220 -5.10 56.22 14.53
C ILE A 220 -6.16 57.32 14.76
N SER A 221 -7.46 56.97 14.71
CA SER A 221 -8.54 57.94 14.96
C SER A 221 -8.58 58.48 16.40
N SER A 222 -8.13 57.73 17.41
CA SER A 222 -8.07 58.22 18.79
C SER A 222 -6.86 59.11 19.06
N ASP A 223 -5.72 58.83 18.42
CA ASP A 223 -4.51 59.64 18.58
C ASP A 223 -4.68 61.03 17.94
N ASP A 224 -5.36 61.11 16.80
CA ASP A 224 -5.69 62.38 16.15
C ASP A 224 -6.63 63.25 17.00
N LEU A 225 -7.61 62.64 17.70
CA LEU A 225 -8.51 63.36 18.61
C LEU A 225 -7.79 63.89 19.85
N ASN A 226 -6.85 63.12 20.40
CA ASN A 226 -6.04 63.56 21.55
C ASN A 226 -5.10 64.71 21.19
N GLN A 227 -4.52 64.72 19.98
CA GLN A 227 -3.70 65.84 19.52
C GLN A 227 -4.53 67.12 19.33
N ILE A 228 -5.75 67.00 18.80
CA ILE A 228 -6.67 68.14 18.66
C ILE A 228 -7.03 68.72 20.04
N GLU A 229 -7.27 67.89 21.06
CA GLU A 229 -7.57 68.38 22.41
C GLU A 229 -6.40 69.16 23.03
N ILE A 230 -5.17 68.71 22.80
CA ILE A 230 -3.95 69.40 23.28
C ILE A 230 -3.80 70.76 22.60
N ILE A 231 -3.96 70.82 21.27
CA ILE A 231 -3.86 72.08 20.51
C ILE A 231 -4.95 73.07 20.93
N VAL A 232 -6.17 72.60 21.20
CA VAL A 232 -7.27 73.46 21.68
C VAL A 232 -6.97 74.02 23.07
N LYS A 233 -6.43 73.20 23.99
CA LYS A 233 -6.04 73.67 25.33
C LYS A 233 -4.93 74.73 25.27
N GLU A 234 -3.90 74.49 24.47
CA GLU A 234 -2.80 75.43 24.27
C GLU A 234 -3.29 76.74 23.64
N ALA A 235 -4.22 76.68 22.69
CA ALA A 235 -4.83 77.87 22.11
C ALA A 235 -5.67 78.67 23.13
N THR A 236 -6.38 77.99 24.04
CA THR A 236 -7.16 78.68 25.09
C THR A 236 -6.29 79.34 26.14
N GLU A 237 -5.16 78.73 26.53
CA GLU A 237 -4.22 79.33 27.48
C GLU A 237 -3.52 80.57 26.88
N ASN A 238 -3.11 80.48 25.61
CA ASN A 238 -2.53 81.63 24.88
C ASN A 238 -3.51 82.81 24.73
N VAL A 239 -4.82 82.53 24.61
CA VAL A 239 -5.85 83.58 24.56
C VAL A 239 -6.08 84.18 25.95
N LEU A 240 -6.06 83.36 27.01
CA LEU A 240 -6.18 83.83 28.40
C LEU A 240 -5.00 84.71 28.81
N GLU A 241 -3.76 84.34 28.47
CA GLU A 241 -2.57 85.17 28.74
C GLU A 241 -2.66 86.52 28.02
N LYS A 242 -3.08 86.53 26.73
CA LYS A 242 -3.27 87.78 25.98
C LYS A 242 -4.39 88.66 26.55
N MET A 243 -5.40 88.08 27.21
CA MET A 243 -6.44 88.85 27.91
C MET A 243 -5.94 89.41 29.25
N VAL A 244 -5.09 88.68 29.97
CA VAL A 244 -4.47 89.13 31.23
C VAL A 244 -3.45 90.26 31.00
N ASP A 245 -2.61 90.14 29.97
CA ASP A 245 -1.65 91.19 29.61
C ASP A 245 -2.31 92.46 29.09
N LYS A 246 -3.44 92.33 28.38
CA LYS A 246 -4.21 93.50 27.94
C LYS A 246 -4.83 94.25 29.13
N ASN A 247 -5.22 93.54 30.19
CA ASN A 247 -5.73 94.15 31.42
C ASN A 247 -4.63 94.77 32.29
N SER A 248 -3.38 94.26 32.27
CA SER A 248 -2.27 94.89 33.00
C SER A 248 -1.72 96.14 32.30
N SER A 249 -1.90 96.25 30.97
CA SER A 249 -1.58 97.46 30.19
C SER A 249 -2.61 98.60 30.32
N LEU A 250 -3.82 98.29 30.81
CA LEU A 250 -4.88 99.24 31.15
C LEU A 250 -4.88 99.44 32.67
N GLY A 251 -4.00 100.31 33.16
CA GLY A 251 -4.00 100.70 34.56
C GLY A 251 -5.37 101.23 35.00
N ILE A 252 -6.16 100.38 35.66
CA ILE A 252 -7.36 100.78 36.38
C ILE A 252 -7.25 100.19 37.78
N SER A 253 -6.99 101.08 38.74
CA SER A 253 -7.00 100.82 40.16
C SER A 253 -8.45 100.63 40.64
N LYS A 254 -8.59 99.68 41.58
CA LYS A 254 -9.74 99.35 42.44
C LYS A 254 -10.83 98.48 41.83
#